data_AF-A0A2T8KPJ8-F1
#
_entry.id   AF-A0A2T8KPJ8-F1
#
_cell.length_a   1.000
_cell.length_b   1.000
_cell.length_c   1.000
_cell.angle_alpha   90.00
_cell.angle_beta   90.00
_cell.angle_gamma   90.00
#
_symmetry.space_group_name_H-M   'P 1'
#
loop_
_entity.id
_entity.type
_entity.pdbx_description
1 polymer ?
#
loop_
_entity_poly.entity_id
_entity_poly.type
_entity_poly.pdbx_seq_one_letter_code
_entity_poly.pdbx_strand_id
1 'polypeptide(L)'
;MSKRTLLTYFSSSSSSTPLENARQPKTQRVEFCASDIISDPGTRKPIDEYPFEIRDQVKRAYALRGPTQQSVGFTFPRTWQSGEWRSFQRHWFDTYDWLEYSESKDVAFCFYCYLFFESGKSDKWGSNVFAKVGIGKWKKALEKFDKHGSSHSHCNTRLKCEDFMNQRTSVSQKFVKHSKEEEIRYKIRLSSSLDVARFLIMQGL
;
A
#
# COMPACT_ATOMS: atom_id res chain seq x y z
N MET A 1 -48.87 6.19 -64.84
CA MET A 1 -49.91 5.52 -64.00
C MET A 1 -49.23 5.11 -62.69
N SER A 2 -49.59 5.75 -61.57
CA SER A 2 -50.44 5.17 -60.49
C SER A 2 -49.62 4.27 -59.56
N LYS A 3 -49.47 4.44 -58.23
CA LYS A 3 -50.08 5.28 -57.18
C LYS A 3 -49.13 5.27 -55.96
N ARG A 4 -49.25 6.29 -55.10
CA ARG A 4 -48.77 6.34 -53.70
C ARG A 4 -49.23 5.11 -52.91
N THR A 5 -48.45 4.66 -51.93
CA THR A 5 -48.97 4.24 -50.61
C THR A 5 -47.89 4.45 -49.55
N LEU A 6 -48.17 5.34 -48.59
CA LEU A 6 -47.51 5.40 -47.29
C LEU A 6 -48.19 4.38 -46.37
N LEU A 7 -47.41 3.64 -45.59
CA LEU A 7 -47.87 3.01 -44.34
C LEU A 7 -46.71 3.05 -43.33
N THR A 8 -46.84 4.02 -42.43
CA THR A 8 -46.31 4.00 -41.06
C THR A 8 -46.61 2.67 -40.39
N TYR A 9 -45.74 2.15 -39.53
CA TYR A 9 -46.11 1.62 -38.20
C TYR A 9 -44.85 1.35 -37.39
N PHE A 10 -44.64 2.16 -36.35
CA PHE A 10 -43.85 1.78 -35.17
C PHE A 10 -44.52 0.56 -34.52
N SER A 11 -43.74 -0.45 -34.14
CA SER A 11 -44.13 -1.42 -33.12
C SER A 11 -42.90 -1.91 -32.39
N SER A 12 -42.77 -1.45 -31.16
CA SER A 12 -41.86 -1.98 -30.15
C SER A 12 -42.27 -3.41 -29.81
N SER A 13 -41.33 -4.33 -29.79
CA SER A 13 -41.49 -5.64 -29.14
C SER A 13 -40.15 -6.06 -28.57
N SER A 14 -40.03 -5.93 -27.25
CA SER A 14 -38.98 -6.57 -26.46
C SER A 14 -39.11 -8.09 -26.58
N SER A 15 -38.03 -8.78 -26.96
CA SER A 15 -37.82 -10.16 -26.54
C SER A 15 -36.32 -10.44 -26.36
N SER A 16 -35.94 -10.48 -25.08
CA SER A 16 -34.87 -11.26 -24.45
C SER A 16 -33.93 -12.08 -25.35
N THR A 17 -32.65 -11.70 -25.28
CA THR A 17 -31.46 -12.48 -25.66
C THR A 17 -31.36 -13.82 -24.91
N PRO A 18 -30.51 -14.74 -25.38
CA PRO A 18 -29.44 -15.21 -24.49
C PRO A 18 -28.08 -14.86 -25.07
N LEU A 19 -27.40 -13.91 -24.41
CA LEU A 19 -25.98 -13.66 -24.61
C LEU A 19 -25.21 -14.88 -24.10
N GLU A 20 -24.41 -15.46 -24.98
CA GLU A 20 -23.55 -16.60 -24.70
C GLU A 20 -22.59 -16.25 -23.56
N ASN A 21 -22.70 -17.03 -22.49
CA ASN A 21 -22.09 -16.76 -21.20
C ASN A 21 -20.61 -17.19 -21.25
N ALA A 22 -19.74 -16.30 -21.73
CA ALA A 22 -18.30 -16.44 -21.53
C ALA A 22 -18.01 -16.29 -20.03
N ARG A 23 -18.00 -17.42 -19.32
CA ARG A 23 -17.42 -17.53 -17.97
C ARG A 23 -15.97 -17.08 -18.07
N GLN A 24 -15.71 -15.81 -17.76
CA GLN A 24 -14.39 -15.42 -17.31
C GLN A 24 -14.03 -16.34 -16.13
N PRO A 25 -12.80 -16.89 -16.07
CA PRO A 25 -12.35 -17.55 -14.88
C PRO A 25 -12.49 -16.52 -13.76
N LYS A 26 -13.30 -16.82 -12.74
CA LYS A 26 -13.26 -16.06 -11.49
C LYS A 26 -11.86 -16.29 -10.96
N THR A 27 -10.92 -15.39 -11.28
CA THR A 27 -9.62 -15.34 -10.62
C THR A 27 -9.95 -15.29 -9.15
N GLN A 28 -9.68 -16.40 -8.44
CA GLN A 28 -9.90 -16.49 -7.01
C GLN A 28 -9.12 -15.33 -6.42
N ARG A 29 -9.82 -14.30 -5.94
CA ARG A 29 -9.16 -13.12 -5.37
C ARG A 29 -8.31 -13.66 -4.24
N VAL A 30 -6.99 -13.58 -4.40
CA VAL A 30 -6.05 -13.96 -3.36
C VAL A 30 -6.34 -13.01 -2.20
N GLU A 31 -7.04 -13.50 -1.21
CA GLU A 31 -7.48 -12.74 -0.05
C GLU A 31 -6.34 -12.75 0.95
N PHE A 32 -5.74 -11.58 1.19
CA PHE A 32 -4.67 -11.44 2.16
C PHE A 32 -5.27 -11.38 3.57
N CYS A 33 -4.93 -12.36 4.41
CA CYS A 33 -5.29 -12.32 5.82
C CYS A 33 -4.19 -11.64 6.63
N ALA A 34 -4.53 -10.58 7.37
CA ALA A 34 -3.56 -9.85 8.20
C ALA A 34 -2.95 -10.71 9.34
N SER A 35 -3.55 -11.85 9.68
CA SER A 35 -2.99 -12.82 10.63
C SER A 35 -1.78 -13.57 10.09
N ASP A 36 -1.60 -13.64 8.76
CA ASP A 36 -0.49 -14.37 8.13
C ASP A 36 0.81 -13.56 8.12
N ILE A 37 0.79 -12.35 8.70
CA ILE A 37 1.93 -11.45 8.76
C ILE A 37 2.93 -11.97 9.79
N ILE A 38 4.04 -12.46 9.25
CA ILE A 38 5.21 -12.87 10.01
C ILE A 38 5.83 -11.64 10.69
N SER A 39 5.83 -11.62 12.03
CA SER A 39 6.40 -10.53 12.82
C SER A 39 7.91 -10.49 12.72
N ASP A 40 8.60 -11.61 12.87
CA ASP A 40 10.07 -11.63 12.92
C ASP A 40 10.68 -11.27 11.55
N PRO A 41 11.41 -10.14 11.43
CA PRO A 41 12.00 -9.69 10.16
C PRO A 41 12.94 -10.72 9.52
N GLY A 42 13.61 -11.56 10.31
CA GLY A 42 14.53 -12.56 9.76
C GLY A 42 13.84 -13.71 9.05
N THR A 43 12.54 -13.94 9.29
CA THR A 43 11.77 -15.04 8.70
C THR A 43 10.79 -14.58 7.62
N ARG A 44 10.69 -13.27 7.38
CA ARG A 44 9.84 -12.71 6.33
C ARG A 44 10.37 -13.07 4.95
N LYS A 45 9.46 -13.38 4.03
CA LYS A 45 9.78 -13.46 2.61
C LYS A 45 9.93 -12.04 2.04
N PRO A 46 10.89 -11.79 1.13
CA PRO A 46 10.97 -10.53 0.39
C PRO A 46 9.63 -10.14 -0.26
N ILE A 47 9.34 -8.85 -0.31
CA ILE A 47 8.08 -8.34 -0.90
C ILE A 47 7.91 -8.75 -2.37
N ASP A 48 9.02 -8.85 -3.11
CA ASP A 48 9.05 -9.28 -4.52
C ASP A 48 8.61 -10.74 -4.74
N GLU A 49 8.63 -11.59 -3.70
CA GLU A 49 8.21 -12.99 -3.80
C GLU A 49 6.69 -13.16 -3.67
N TYR A 50 5.98 -12.15 -3.17
CA TYR A 50 4.51 -12.19 -3.12
C TYR A 50 3.91 -11.95 -4.51
N PRO A 51 2.72 -12.52 -4.80
CA PRO A 51 1.93 -12.17 -5.98
C PRO A 51 1.70 -10.66 -6.09
N PHE A 52 1.83 -10.11 -7.29
CA PHE A 52 1.80 -8.66 -7.54
C PHE A 52 0.54 -8.00 -6.97
N GLU A 53 -0.59 -8.68 -7.05
CA GLU A 53 -1.92 -8.22 -6.63
C GLU A 53 -2.02 -7.97 -5.13
N ILE A 54 -1.21 -8.66 -4.31
CA ILE A 54 -1.27 -8.55 -2.84
C ILE A 54 -0.10 -7.78 -2.24
N ARG A 55 0.96 -7.45 -3.01
CA ARG A 55 2.16 -6.77 -2.49
C ARG A 55 1.83 -5.49 -1.73
N ASP A 56 0.93 -4.68 -2.29
CA ASP A 56 0.51 -3.43 -1.66
C ASP A 56 -0.29 -3.67 -0.37
N GLN A 57 -1.10 -4.72 -0.31
CA GLN A 57 -1.83 -5.09 0.91
C GLN A 57 -0.86 -5.56 2.00
N VAL A 58 0.11 -6.40 1.63
CA VAL A 58 1.20 -6.85 2.51
C VAL A 58 1.99 -5.65 3.03
N LYS A 59 2.43 -4.74 2.16
CA LYS A 59 3.16 -3.52 2.55
C LYS A 59 2.35 -2.67 3.52
N ARG A 60 1.07 -2.43 3.25
CA ARG A 60 0.18 -1.66 4.16
C ARG A 60 0.06 -2.32 5.51
N ALA A 61 -0.09 -3.63 5.55
CA ALA A 61 -0.32 -4.33 6.79
C ALA A 61 0.94 -4.36 7.67
N TYR A 62 2.13 -4.48 7.07
CA TYR A 62 3.39 -4.24 7.78
C TYR A 62 3.52 -2.78 8.21
N ALA A 63 3.28 -1.80 7.33
CA ALA A 63 3.37 -0.37 7.64
C ALA A 63 2.47 0.05 8.81
N LEU A 64 1.26 -0.51 8.90
CA LEU A 64 0.33 -0.28 10.01
C LEU A 64 0.79 -0.92 11.32
N ARG A 65 1.48 -2.06 11.27
CA ARG A 65 2.08 -2.71 12.45
C ARG A 65 3.32 -1.96 12.93
N GLY A 66 4.08 -1.40 11.99
CA GLY A 66 5.34 -0.72 12.26
C GLY A 66 6.55 -1.67 12.42
N PRO A 67 7.73 -1.10 12.72
CA PRO A 67 8.96 -1.85 12.95
C PRO A 67 8.81 -2.86 14.10
N THR A 68 9.31 -4.08 13.91
CA THR A 68 9.34 -5.10 14.96
C THR A 68 10.50 -4.85 15.91
N GLN A 69 10.14 -4.42 17.12
CA GLN A 69 11.05 -4.10 18.22
C GLN A 69 10.63 -4.88 19.46
N GLN A 70 11.58 -5.54 20.12
CA GLN A 70 11.32 -6.37 21.29
C GLN A 70 10.77 -5.54 22.46
N SER A 71 10.16 -6.20 23.45
CA SER A 71 9.65 -5.54 24.66
C SER A 71 10.76 -5.19 25.66
N VAL A 72 10.48 -4.23 26.54
CA VAL A 72 11.38 -3.87 27.66
C VAL A 72 11.54 -5.09 28.56
N GLY A 73 12.77 -5.57 28.72
CA GLY A 73 13.08 -6.81 29.47
C GLY A 73 13.49 -8.00 28.61
N PHE A 74 13.38 -7.91 27.28
CA PHE A 74 13.95 -8.93 26.39
C PHE A 74 15.47 -8.99 26.52
N THR A 75 16.00 -10.20 26.67
CA THR A 75 17.45 -10.44 26.76
C THR A 75 17.99 -10.81 25.38
N PHE A 76 18.80 -9.92 24.80
CA PHE A 76 19.41 -10.17 23.51
C PHE A 76 20.52 -11.23 23.63
N PRO A 77 20.55 -12.25 22.75
CA PRO A 77 21.65 -13.19 22.62
C PRO A 77 23.01 -12.49 22.56
N ARG A 78 23.99 -13.07 23.24
CA ARG A 78 25.37 -12.62 23.21
C ARG A 78 26.16 -13.51 22.27
N THR A 79 26.88 -12.90 21.34
CA THR A 79 27.77 -13.60 20.41
C THR A 79 29.21 -13.17 20.65
N TRP A 80 30.12 -14.14 20.55
CA TRP A 80 31.55 -13.88 20.70
C TRP A 80 32.09 -13.21 19.44
N GLN A 81 32.51 -11.94 19.56
CA GLN A 81 32.97 -11.14 18.42
C GLN A 81 34.21 -10.35 18.81
N SER A 82 35.28 -10.44 18.02
CA SER A 82 36.52 -9.66 18.21
C SER A 82 37.01 -9.61 19.67
N GLY A 83 37.08 -10.76 20.34
CA GLY A 83 37.61 -10.91 21.69
C GLY A 83 36.66 -10.57 22.84
N GLU A 84 35.40 -10.21 22.56
CA GLU A 84 34.42 -9.86 23.59
C GLU A 84 33.04 -10.44 23.26
N TRP A 85 32.25 -10.71 24.30
CA TRP A 85 30.83 -11.06 24.18
C TRP A 85 30.01 -9.80 23.93
N ARG A 86 29.46 -9.66 22.72
CA ARG A 86 28.63 -8.52 22.32
C ARG A 86 27.22 -8.97 21.96
N SER A 87 26.26 -8.08 22.11
CA SER A 87 24.86 -8.30 21.73
C SER A 87 24.27 -7.04 21.13
N PHE A 88 23.13 -7.18 20.48
CA PHE A 88 22.27 -6.04 20.18
C PHE A 88 21.92 -5.28 21.47
N GLN A 89 21.84 -3.95 21.38
CA GLN A 89 21.47 -3.09 22.51
C GLN A 89 20.11 -2.46 22.27
N ARG A 90 19.19 -2.63 23.23
CA ARG A 90 17.82 -2.12 23.14
C ARG A 90 17.75 -0.63 22.81
N HIS A 91 18.59 0.17 23.46
CA HIS A 91 18.57 1.63 23.34
C HIS A 91 18.87 2.13 21.91
N TRP A 92 19.35 1.25 21.02
CA TRP A 92 19.48 1.59 19.60
C TRP A 92 18.13 1.83 18.94
N PHE A 93 17.04 1.22 19.41
CA PHE A 93 15.69 1.52 18.91
C PHE A 93 15.27 2.97 19.16
N ASP A 94 15.71 3.56 20.27
CA ASP A 94 15.40 4.96 20.61
C ASP A 94 16.12 5.94 19.68
N THR A 95 17.26 5.51 19.12
CA THR A 95 18.06 6.33 18.20
C THR A 95 17.65 6.11 16.74
N TYR A 96 17.29 4.88 16.37
CA TYR A 96 16.97 4.49 15.00
C TYR A 96 15.55 3.94 14.93
N ASP A 97 14.60 4.80 14.60
CA ASP A 97 13.16 4.49 14.47
C ASP A 97 12.86 3.39 13.44
N TRP A 98 13.70 3.26 12.42
CA TRP A 98 13.59 2.28 11.34
C TRP A 98 14.15 0.88 11.68
N LEU A 99 14.84 0.75 12.80
CA LEU A 99 15.60 -0.45 13.15
C LEU A 99 14.68 -1.56 13.63
N GLU A 100 14.82 -2.74 13.02
CA GLU A 100 14.17 -3.97 13.47
C GLU A 100 15.22 -4.99 13.91
N TYR A 101 14.86 -5.88 14.82
CA TYR A 101 15.73 -6.98 15.23
C TYR A 101 15.02 -8.33 15.07
N SER A 102 15.76 -9.29 14.53
CA SER A 102 15.32 -10.68 14.39
C SER A 102 15.90 -11.55 15.49
N GLU A 103 15.02 -12.15 16.27
CA GLU A 103 15.39 -13.09 17.33
C GLU A 103 15.89 -14.41 16.76
N SER A 104 15.29 -14.90 15.68
CA SER A 104 15.67 -16.18 15.06
C SER A 104 17.07 -16.17 14.46
N LYS A 105 17.53 -15.00 13.99
CA LYS A 105 18.82 -14.86 13.30
C LYS A 105 19.88 -14.08 14.07
N ASP A 106 19.54 -13.45 15.19
CA ASP A 106 20.40 -12.50 15.93
C ASP A 106 21.01 -11.44 14.99
N VAL A 107 20.16 -10.76 14.21
CA VAL A 107 20.58 -9.71 13.27
C VAL A 107 19.56 -8.57 13.22
N ALA A 108 20.05 -7.37 12.88
CA ALA A 108 19.24 -6.18 12.71
C ALA A 108 18.93 -5.89 11.23
N PHE A 109 17.72 -5.43 10.95
CA PHE A 109 17.20 -5.07 9.63
C PHE A 109 16.71 -3.62 9.60
N CYS A 110 16.42 -3.10 8.42
CA CYS A 110 15.72 -1.82 8.25
C CYS A 110 14.31 -2.05 7.72
N PHE A 111 13.32 -1.60 8.48
CA PHE A 111 11.90 -1.74 8.17
C PHE A 111 11.54 -1.12 6.81
N TYR A 112 11.89 0.15 6.59
CA TYR A 112 11.56 0.87 5.35
C TYR A 112 12.27 0.25 4.14
N CYS A 113 13.52 -0.16 4.31
CA CYS A 113 14.27 -0.82 3.24
C CYS A 113 13.66 -2.17 2.90
N TYR A 114 13.20 -2.97 3.87
CA TYR A 114 12.49 -4.23 3.59
C TYR A 114 11.22 -4.00 2.76
N LEU A 115 10.40 -3.00 3.11
CA LEU A 115 9.13 -2.74 2.44
C LEU A 115 9.27 -2.21 1.00
N PHE A 116 10.27 -1.37 0.75
CA PHE A 116 10.46 -0.68 -0.52
C PHE A 116 11.78 -1.04 -1.22
N PHE A 117 12.33 -2.22 -0.92
CA PHE A 117 13.50 -2.74 -1.60
C PHE A 117 13.21 -2.91 -3.09
N GLU A 118 14.13 -2.48 -3.95
CA GLU A 118 14.02 -2.63 -5.40
C GLU A 118 15.18 -3.50 -5.90
N SER A 119 14.92 -4.81 -6.09
CA SER A 119 15.94 -5.81 -6.46
C SER A 119 16.61 -5.56 -7.83
N GLY A 120 16.10 -4.62 -8.65
CA GLY A 120 16.57 -4.35 -10.02
C GLY A 120 17.39 -3.07 -10.21
N LYS A 121 17.64 -2.28 -9.16
CA LYS A 121 18.50 -1.08 -9.27
C LYS A 121 19.91 -1.42 -8.79
N SER A 122 20.92 -0.88 -9.48
CA SER A 122 22.32 -1.03 -9.08
C SER A 122 22.46 -0.67 -7.60
N ASP A 123 22.87 -1.65 -6.81
CA ASP A 123 22.89 -1.62 -5.36
C ASP A 123 23.91 -0.56 -4.89
N LYS A 124 23.47 0.69 -4.76
CA LYS A 124 24.31 1.77 -4.23
C LYS A 124 24.27 1.64 -2.70
N TRP A 125 25.18 0.81 -2.21
CA TRP A 125 25.65 0.75 -0.83
C TRP A 125 24.67 0.17 0.20
N GLY A 126 24.84 -1.12 0.53
CA GLY A 126 24.38 -1.72 1.80
C GLY A 126 22.87 -1.85 2.02
N SER A 127 22.02 -1.26 1.17
CA SER A 127 20.56 -1.35 1.28
C SER A 127 20.06 -2.80 1.25
N ASN A 128 20.63 -3.63 0.36
CA ASN A 128 20.35 -5.07 0.31
C ASN A 128 20.73 -5.81 1.59
N VAL A 129 21.81 -5.42 2.26
CA VAL A 129 22.19 -6.01 3.55
C VAL A 129 21.11 -5.73 4.58
N PHE A 130 20.67 -4.49 4.74
CA PHE A 130 19.62 -4.16 5.71
C PHE A 130 18.22 -4.66 5.33
N ALA A 131 17.95 -4.92 4.06
CA ALA A 131 16.64 -5.40 3.59
C ALA A 131 16.51 -6.94 3.60
N LYS A 132 17.59 -7.69 3.32
CA LYS A 132 17.54 -9.15 3.12
C LYS A 132 18.43 -9.96 4.06
N VAL A 133 19.64 -9.48 4.36
CA VAL A 133 20.65 -10.27 5.08
C VAL A 133 20.65 -9.99 6.58
N GLY A 134 20.53 -8.73 6.95
CA GLY A 134 20.67 -8.20 8.30
C GLY A 134 22.12 -7.94 8.71
N ILE A 135 22.28 -7.24 9.84
CA ILE A 135 23.57 -6.96 10.48
C ILE A 135 23.61 -7.62 11.84
N GLY A 136 24.53 -8.57 12.02
CA GLY A 136 24.85 -9.17 13.33
C GLY A 136 26.22 -8.79 13.88
N LYS A 137 26.99 -7.92 13.20
CA LYS A 137 28.34 -7.51 13.64
C LYS A 137 28.26 -6.33 14.61
N TRP A 138 28.09 -6.61 15.90
CA TRP A 138 27.78 -5.63 16.95
C TRP A 138 28.89 -4.61 17.20
N LYS A 139 30.17 -4.98 17.01
CA LYS A 139 31.32 -4.06 17.21
C LYS A 139 31.23 -2.78 16.38
N LYS A 140 30.72 -2.88 15.15
CA LYS A 140 30.60 -1.75 14.21
C LYS A 140 29.13 -1.46 13.87
N ALA A 141 28.20 -1.86 14.73
CA ALA A 141 26.78 -1.72 14.46
C ALA A 141 26.39 -0.24 14.34
N LEU A 142 26.74 0.59 15.32
CA LEU A 142 26.46 2.04 15.31
C LEU A 142 27.00 2.74 14.06
N GLU A 143 28.28 2.52 13.73
CA GLU A 143 28.89 3.09 12.52
C GLU A 143 28.10 2.72 11.25
N LYS A 144 27.61 1.48 11.16
CA LYS A 144 26.80 1.02 10.03
C LYS A 144 25.39 1.60 10.06
N PHE A 145 24.79 1.74 11.24
CA PHE A 145 23.46 2.32 11.41
C PHE A 145 23.46 3.81 11.05
N ASP A 146 24.45 4.58 11.49
CA ASP A 146 24.62 6.00 11.16
C ASP A 146 24.80 6.22 9.65
N LYS A 147 25.72 5.44 9.05
CA LYS A 147 25.96 5.46 7.61
C LYS A 147 24.71 5.07 6.81
N HIS A 148 23.95 4.08 7.30
CA HIS A 148 22.73 3.63 6.65
C HIS A 148 21.59 4.66 6.77
N GLY A 149 21.33 5.18 7.97
CA GLY A 149 20.29 6.16 8.21
C GLY A 149 20.48 7.45 7.39
N SER A 150 21.74 7.79 7.12
CA SER A 150 22.12 8.93 6.26
C SER A 150 22.21 8.58 4.77
N SER A 151 22.00 7.32 4.38
CA SER A 151 22.13 6.88 2.99
C SER A 151 20.94 7.34 2.16
N HIS A 152 21.20 7.77 0.91
CA HIS A 152 20.15 8.17 -0.02
C HIS A 152 19.13 7.06 -0.27
N SER A 153 19.57 5.79 -0.30
CA SER A 153 18.67 4.64 -0.42
C SER A 153 17.68 4.56 0.73
N HIS A 154 18.15 4.71 1.98
CA HIS A 154 17.30 4.68 3.15
C HIS A 154 16.28 5.83 3.13
N CYS A 155 16.77 7.06 2.95
CA CYS A 155 15.91 8.25 2.89
C CYS A 155 14.82 8.11 1.81
N ASN A 156 15.18 7.63 0.63
CA ASN A 156 14.22 7.39 -0.45
C ASN A 156 13.18 6.32 -0.09
N THR A 157 13.57 5.22 0.55
CA THR A 157 12.60 4.20 1.00
C THR A 157 11.68 4.70 2.12
N ARG A 158 12.20 5.56 3.01
CA ARG A 158 11.42 6.23 4.06
C ARG A 158 10.37 7.15 3.45
N LEU A 159 10.77 8.03 2.52
CA LEU A 159 9.85 8.92 1.80
C LEU A 159 8.77 8.14 1.06
N LYS A 160 9.12 7.05 0.36
CA LYS A 160 8.14 6.17 -0.28
C LYS A 160 7.14 5.59 0.72
N CYS A 161 7.58 5.23 1.93
CA CYS A 161 6.69 4.73 2.96
C CYS A 161 5.73 5.81 3.46
N GLU A 162 6.23 7.03 3.68
CA GLU A 162 5.42 8.18 4.08
C GLU A 162 4.37 8.52 3.02
N ASP A 163 4.77 8.60 1.75
CA ASP A 163 3.88 8.82 0.62
C ASP A 163 2.83 7.70 0.48
N PHE A 164 3.26 6.45 0.66
CA PHE A 164 2.39 5.28 0.57
C PHE A 164 1.33 5.25 1.68
N MET A 165 1.65 5.75 2.87
CA MET A 165 0.72 5.86 4.00
C MET A 165 -0.18 7.09 3.93
N ASN A 166 0.21 8.12 3.19
CA ASN A 166 -0.57 9.34 2.99
C ASN A 166 -1.76 9.10 2.02
N GLN A 167 -2.80 8.40 2.50
CA GLN A 167 -3.99 8.05 1.72
C GLN A 167 -4.78 9.26 1.19
N ARG A 168 -4.52 10.48 1.70
CA ARG A 168 -5.18 11.74 1.26
C ARG A 168 -4.86 12.12 -0.19
N THR A 169 -3.78 11.59 -0.75
CA THR A 169 -3.39 11.80 -2.16
C THR A 169 -3.79 10.64 -3.08
N SER A 170 -4.39 9.57 -2.53
CA SER A 170 -4.77 8.40 -3.31
C SER A 170 -5.82 8.71 -4.38
N VAL A 171 -5.68 8.03 -5.52
CA VAL A 171 -6.61 8.17 -6.67
C VAL A 171 -8.04 7.81 -6.25
N SER A 172 -8.21 6.77 -5.44
CA SER A 172 -9.52 6.35 -4.92
C SER A 172 -10.20 7.45 -4.07
N GLN A 173 -9.46 8.13 -3.18
CA GLN A 173 -10.04 9.24 -2.42
C GLN A 173 -10.41 10.43 -3.32
N LYS A 174 -9.57 10.75 -4.33
CA LYS A 174 -9.89 11.80 -5.31
C LYS A 174 -11.16 11.48 -6.09
N PHE A 175 -11.37 10.23 -6.49
CA PHE A 175 -12.61 9.79 -7.15
C PHE A 175 -13.84 9.92 -6.25
N VAL A 176 -13.76 9.48 -4.99
CA VAL A 176 -14.87 9.63 -4.03
C VAL A 176 -15.20 11.11 -3.80
N LYS A 177 -14.18 11.96 -3.66
CA LYS A 177 -14.36 13.40 -3.52
C LYS A 177 -15.03 13.99 -4.77
N HIS A 178 -14.53 13.67 -5.97
CA HIS A 178 -15.11 14.14 -7.23
C HIS A 178 -16.57 13.73 -7.39
N SER A 179 -16.91 12.47 -7.10
CA SER A 179 -18.28 11.95 -7.16
C SER A 179 -19.23 12.71 -6.23
N LYS A 180 -18.79 13.06 -5.01
CA LYS A 180 -19.58 13.90 -4.09
C LYS A 180 -19.75 15.33 -4.62
N GLU A 181 -18.70 15.93 -5.15
CA GLU A 181 -18.79 17.27 -5.75
C GLU A 181 -19.75 17.29 -6.96
N GLU A 182 -19.76 16.24 -7.78
CA GLU A 182 -20.70 16.07 -8.90
C GLU A 182 -22.14 15.94 -8.42
N GLU A 183 -22.39 15.15 -7.37
CA GLU A 183 -23.72 14.99 -6.77
C GLU A 183 -24.24 16.34 -6.24
N ILE A 184 -23.40 17.11 -5.56
CA ILE A 184 -23.75 18.44 -5.05
C ILE A 184 -24.09 19.38 -6.21
N ARG A 185 -23.25 19.43 -7.26
CA ARG A 185 -23.52 20.26 -8.44
C ARG A 185 -24.82 19.88 -9.15
N TYR A 186 -25.11 18.59 -9.25
CA TYR A 186 -26.36 18.10 -9.82
C TYR A 186 -27.56 18.57 -9.00
N LYS A 187 -27.53 18.41 -7.67
CA LYS A 187 -28.61 18.86 -6.77
C LYS A 187 -28.87 20.36 -6.86
N ILE A 188 -27.81 21.18 -6.92
CA ILE A 188 -27.93 22.63 -7.08
C ILE A 188 -28.65 22.96 -8.40
N ARG A 189 -28.20 22.40 -9.53
CA ARG A 189 -28.80 22.66 -10.85
C ARG A 189 -30.27 22.24 -10.90
N LEU A 190 -30.58 21.07 -10.34
CA LEU A 190 -31.95 20.56 -10.29
C LEU A 190 -32.85 21.46 -9.42
N SER A 191 -32.40 21.79 -8.22
CA SER A 191 -33.15 22.68 -7.31
C SER A 191 -33.40 24.02 -7.97
N SER A 192 -32.37 24.68 -8.53
CA SER A 192 -32.53 25.96 -9.21
C SER A 192 -33.50 25.89 -10.38
N SER A 193 -33.47 24.80 -11.17
CA SER A 193 -34.40 24.63 -12.30
C SER A 193 -35.85 24.46 -11.82
N LEU A 194 -36.06 23.70 -10.73
CA LEU A 194 -37.37 23.53 -10.11
C LEU A 194 -37.88 24.84 -9.50
N ASP A 195 -37.00 25.63 -8.87
CA ASP A 195 -37.35 26.94 -8.31
C ASP A 195 -37.79 27.91 -9.41
N VAL A 196 -37.07 27.93 -10.55
CA VAL A 196 -37.46 28.72 -11.73
C VAL A 196 -38.80 28.25 -12.29
N ALA A 197 -38.99 26.93 -12.50
CA ALA A 197 -40.25 26.40 -12.99
C ALA A 197 -41.43 26.74 -12.06
N ARG A 198 -41.23 26.61 -10.74
CA ARG A 198 -42.22 26.98 -9.73
C ARG A 198 -42.55 28.47 -9.78
N PHE A 199 -41.54 29.32 -9.91
CA PHE A 199 -41.73 30.76 -10.05
C PHE A 199 -42.54 31.11 -11.31
N LEU A 200 -42.24 30.49 -12.46
CA LEU A 200 -42.97 30.72 -13.71
C LEU A 200 -44.44 30.29 -13.61
N ILE A 201 -44.73 29.15 -12.97
CA ILE A 201 -46.11 28.70 -12.73
C ILE A 201 -46.86 29.68 -11.81
N MET A 202 -46.19 30.19 -10.78
CA MET A 202 -46.75 31.16 -9.82
C MET A 202 -47.07 32.53 -10.46
N GLN A 203 -46.34 32.93 -11.50
CA GLN A 203 -46.52 34.23 -12.17
C GLN A 203 -47.72 34.24 -13.15
N GLY A 204 -48.37 33.09 -13.40
CA GLY A 204 -49.57 33.00 -14.22
C GLY A 204 -49.31 33.34 -15.69
N LEU A 205 -48.75 32.38 -16.43
CA LEU A 205 -48.99 32.25 -17.87
C LEU A 205 -50.28 31.45 -18.10
#